data_AF-A0AAW2NLU9-F1
#
_entry.id   AF-A0AAW2NLU9-F1
#
_cell.length_a   1.000
_cell.length_b   1.000
_cell.length_c   1.000
_cell.angle_alpha   90.00
_cell.angle_beta   90.00
_cell.angle_gamma   90.00
#
_symmetry.space_group_name_H-M   'P 1'
#
loop_
_entity.id
_entity.type
_entity.pdbx_description
1 polymer ?
#
loop_
_entity_poly.entity_id
_entity_poly.type
_entity_poly.pdbx_seq_one_letter_code
_entity_poly.pdbx_strand_id
1 'polypeptide(L)'
;MGLKEVAVSSGSACTSASLEPSYVLRALGVDEDMAHTSIRYGIGRFTTEEEIDKAVELTVKQVEKLREMSPLYEMYKDGIDIKSIQWAQH
;
A
#
# COMPACT_ATOMS: atom_id res chain seq x y z
N MET A 1 -4.88 -8.13 1.44
CA MET A 1 -3.60 -7.78 2.09
C MET A 1 -2.67 -8.99 2.03
N GLY A 2 -1.43 -8.84 1.53
CA GLY A 2 -0.50 -9.96 1.25
C GLY A 2 0.49 -10.30 2.38
N LEU A 3 0.54 -9.51 3.44
CA LEU A 3 1.48 -9.67 4.56
C LEU A 3 0.84 -10.50 5.68
N LYS A 4 0.91 -11.83 5.57
CA LYS A 4 0.27 -12.74 6.54
C LYS A 4 0.99 -12.85 7.88
N GLU A 5 2.29 -12.55 7.91
CA GLU A 5 3.16 -12.74 9.08
C GLU A 5 3.45 -11.42 9.82
N VAL A 6 2.92 -10.29 9.35
CA VAL A 6 3.15 -8.97 9.95
C VAL A 6 1.80 -8.30 10.21
N ALA A 7 1.53 -7.96 11.47
CA ALA A 7 0.33 -7.21 11.83
C ALA A 7 0.50 -5.74 11.41
N VAL A 8 -0.27 -5.32 10.42
CA VAL A 8 -0.24 -3.95 9.85
C VAL A 8 -1.66 -3.42 9.65
N SER A 9 -1.78 -2.11 9.44
CA SER A 9 -3.05 -1.48 9.06
C SER A 9 -2.95 -0.81 7.70
N SER A 10 -3.95 -1.00 6.84
CA SER A 10 -4.18 -0.21 5.62
C SER A 10 -5.24 0.88 5.90
N GLY A 11 -4.97 2.14 5.56
CA GLY A 11 -5.91 3.27 5.75
C GLY A 11 -5.76 4.06 7.07
N SER A 12 -6.62 5.08 7.30
CA SER A 12 -6.55 6.00 8.45
C SER A 12 -7.13 5.47 9.75
N ALA A 13 -7.96 4.43 9.75
CA ALA A 13 -8.68 4.04 10.94
C ALA A 13 -8.91 2.53 10.95
N CYS A 14 -8.90 1.97 12.17
CA CYS A 14 -9.37 0.63 12.48
C CYS A 14 -10.72 0.40 11.78
N THR A 15 -10.70 -0.41 10.72
CA THR A 15 -11.79 -0.81 9.83
C THR A 15 -13.22 -0.48 10.29
N SER A 16 -13.87 0.45 9.58
CA SER A 16 -15.32 0.43 9.35
C SER A 16 -15.55 -0.05 7.93
N ALA A 17 -16.59 -0.85 7.68
CA ALA A 17 -16.87 -1.62 6.46
C ALA A 17 -16.89 -0.87 5.10
N SER A 18 -16.54 0.42 5.04
CA SER A 18 -16.42 1.18 3.81
C SER A 18 -14.99 1.12 3.27
N LEU A 19 -14.86 0.89 1.96
CA LEU A 19 -13.60 0.83 1.25
C LEU A 19 -12.97 2.22 1.04
N GLU A 20 -13.36 3.22 1.81
CA GLU A 20 -12.95 4.61 1.58
C GLU A 20 -11.46 4.84 1.91
N PRO A 21 -10.76 5.68 1.12
CA PRO A 21 -9.37 6.01 1.37
C PRO A 21 -9.22 6.84 2.65
N SER A 22 -8.01 6.80 3.20
CA SER A 22 -7.67 7.50 4.44
C SER A 22 -8.02 8.99 4.39
N TYR A 23 -8.92 9.46 5.26
CA TYR A 23 -9.27 10.89 5.34
C TYR A 23 -8.07 11.75 5.77
N VAL A 24 -7.12 11.16 6.51
CA VAL A 24 -5.87 11.82 6.90
C VAL A 24 -4.97 12.00 5.69
N LEU A 25 -4.78 10.95 4.87
CA LEU A 25 -3.96 11.04 3.66
C LEU A 25 -4.58 12.00 2.63
N ARG A 26 -5.92 11.99 2.50
CA ARG A 26 -6.66 12.97 1.68
C ARG A 26 -6.42 14.40 2.16
N ALA A 27 -6.48 14.65 3.47
CA ALA A 27 -6.22 15.98 4.03
C ALA A 27 -4.76 16.45 3.82
N LEU A 28 -3.82 15.51 3.71
CA LEU A 28 -2.42 15.77 3.34
C LEU A 28 -2.22 15.98 1.83
N GLY A 29 -3.27 15.86 1.02
CA GLY A 29 -3.20 15.99 -0.44
C GLY A 29 -2.61 14.78 -1.14
N VAL A 30 -2.64 13.60 -0.51
CA VAL A 30 -2.24 12.35 -1.15
C VAL A 30 -3.34 11.90 -2.11
N ASP A 31 -2.96 11.56 -3.34
CA ASP A 31 -3.85 11.03 -4.37
C ASP A 31 -4.61 9.79 -3.89
N GLU A 32 -5.82 9.58 -4.41
CA GLU A 32 -6.73 8.53 -3.96
C GLU A 32 -6.13 7.12 -4.10
N ASP A 33 -5.55 6.82 -5.25
CA ASP A 33 -4.88 5.54 -5.54
C ASP A 33 -3.71 5.27 -4.56
N MET A 34 -2.97 6.32 -4.22
CA MET A 34 -1.87 6.26 -3.24
C MET A 34 -2.40 6.06 -1.81
N ALA A 35 -3.53 6.69 -1.49
CA ALA A 35 -4.17 6.52 -0.18
C ALA A 35 -4.67 5.08 0.02
N HIS A 36 -5.17 4.41 -1.02
CA HIS A 36 -5.59 3.01 -0.97
C HIS A 36 -4.44 2.01 -0.87
N THR A 37 -3.27 2.37 -1.41
CA THR A 37 -2.07 1.51 -1.42
C THR A 37 -1.12 1.77 -0.26
N SER A 38 -1.54 2.61 0.69
CA SER A 38 -0.75 2.97 1.88
C SER A 38 -0.86 1.95 3.01
N ILE A 39 0.28 1.66 3.67
CA ILE A 39 0.39 0.76 4.82
C ILE A 39 1.04 1.51 5.99
N ARG A 40 0.49 1.35 7.20
CA ARG A 40 1.09 1.86 8.44
C ARG A 40 1.68 0.72 9.27
N TYR A 41 2.95 0.85 9.60
CA TYR A 41 3.69 -0.01 10.52
C TYR A 41 3.78 0.67 11.88
N GLY A 42 3.48 -0.07 12.95
CA GLY A 42 3.65 0.38 14.33
C GLY A 42 4.82 -0.36 14.97
N ILE A 43 5.75 0.38 15.55
CA ILE A 43 6.89 -0.17 16.30
C ILE A 43 6.70 0.22 17.76
N GLY A 44 6.87 -0.74 18.67
CA GLY A 44 6.61 -0.55 20.10
C GLY A 44 7.77 -1.02 20.98
N ARG A 45 7.58 -0.92 22.30
CA ARG A 45 8.58 -1.30 23.32
C ARG A 45 9.09 -2.73 23.17
N PHE A 46 8.25 -3.63 22.65
CA PHE A 46 8.55 -5.06 22.54
C PHE A 46 8.97 -5.48 21.13
N THR A 47 9.05 -4.54 20.19
CA THR A 47 9.50 -4.85 18.83
C THR A 47 11.01 -5.01 18.82
N THR A 48 11.51 -6.09 18.23
CA THR A 48 12.96 -6.34 18.08
C THR A 48 13.47 -5.92 16.71
N GLU A 49 14.79 -5.71 16.59
CA GLU A 49 15.43 -5.45 15.28
C GLU A 49 15.19 -6.60 14.29
N GLU A 50 15.25 -7.85 14.76
CA GLU A 50 14.97 -9.03 13.94
C GLU A 50 13.54 -9.04 13.37
N GLU A 51 12.55 -8.63 14.16
CA GLU A 51 11.16 -8.49 13.67
C GLU A 51 11.04 -7.40 12.61
N ILE A 52 11.79 -6.30 12.74
CA ILE A 52 11.84 -5.23 11.75
C ILE A 52 12.47 -5.74 10.46
N ASP A 53 13.62 -6.41 10.53
CA ASP A 53 14.31 -6.97 9.38
C ASP A 53 13.42 -7.97 8.62
N LYS A 54 12.74 -8.85 9.36
CA LYS A 54 11.77 -9.79 8.78
C LYS A 54 10.58 -9.06 8.14
N ALA A 55 10.05 -8.01 8.77
CA ALA A 55 8.96 -7.23 8.21
C ALA A 55 9.37 -6.52 6.92
N VAL A 56 10.60 -6.01 6.83
CA VAL A 56 11.16 -5.40 5.63
C VAL A 56 11.28 -6.44 4.51
N GLU A 57 11.91 -7.59 4.77
CA GLU A 57 12.08 -8.67 3.77
C GLU A 57 10.74 -9.10 3.18
N LEU A 58 9.76 -9.38 4.04
CA LEU A 58 8.43 -9.79 3.61
C LEU A 58 7.70 -8.69 2.82
N THR A 59 7.88 -7.43 3.21
CA THR A 59 7.28 -6.29 2.51
C THR A 59 7.85 -6.14 1.11
N VAL A 60 9.18 -6.16 0.98
CA VAL A 60 9.87 -6.07 -0.32
C VAL A 60 9.42 -7.20 -1.24
N LYS A 61 9.52 -8.45 -0.77
CA LYS A 61 9.12 -9.63 -1.53
C LYS A 61 7.67 -9.57 -2.01
N GLN A 62 6.76 -9.12 -1.13
CA GLN A 62 5.35 -9.03 -1.48
C GLN A 62 5.06 -7.89 -2.47
N VAL A 63 5.74 -6.74 -2.34
CA VAL A 63 5.61 -5.61 -3.26
C VAL A 63 6.14 -5.99 -4.65
N GLU A 64 7.30 -6.64 -4.73
CA GLU A 64 7.88 -7.13 -5.99
C GLU A 64 6.93 -8.08 -6.70
N LYS A 65 6.42 -9.09 -5.99
CA LYS A 65 5.43 -10.02 -6.55
C LYS A 65 4.18 -9.32 -7.06
N LEU A 66 3.63 -8.36 -6.31
CA LEU A 66 2.44 -7.61 -6.74
C LEU A 66 2.72 -6.76 -7.97
N ARG A 67 3.92 -6.17 -8.04
CA ARG A 67 4.39 -5.38 -9.17
C ARG A 67 4.60 -6.20 -10.43
N GLU A 68 5.14 -7.42 -10.32
CA GLU A 68 5.26 -8.36 -11.44
C GLU A 68 3.91 -8.76 -12.05
N MET A 69 2.84 -8.75 -11.23
CA MET A 69 1.49 -9.08 -11.67
C MET A 69 0.64 -7.87 -12.06
N SER A 70 1.19 -6.64 -11.96
CA SER A 70 0.42 -5.40 -12.09
C SER A 70 0.58 -4.79 -13.48
N PRO A 71 -0.50 -4.73 -14.30
CA PRO A 71 -0.46 -4.03 -15.58
C PRO A 71 -0.13 -2.54 -15.43
N LEU A 72 -0.55 -1.92 -14.31
CA LEU A 72 -0.22 -0.53 -13.98
C LEU A 72 1.29 -0.34 -13.82
N TYR A 73 1.97 -1.31 -13.21
CA TYR A 73 3.41 -1.23 -13.02
C TYR A 73 4.20 -1.46 -14.31
N GLU A 74 3.70 -2.31 -15.22
CA GLU A 74 4.25 -2.45 -16.57
C GLU A 74 4.14 -1.13 -17.34
N MET A 75 2.95 -0.52 -17.36
CA MET A 75 2.71 0.78 -17.99
C MET A 75 3.64 1.87 -17.42
N TYR A 76 3.83 1.89 -16.10
CA TYR A 76 4.78 2.79 -15.45
C TYR A 76 6.22 2.59 -15.95
N LYS A 77 6.69 1.34 -16.09
CA LYS A 77 8.03 1.04 -16.61
C LYS A 77 8.19 1.48 -18.07
N ASP A 78 7.13 1.39 -18.85
CA ASP A 78 7.11 1.83 -20.25
C ASP A 78 7.03 3.38 -20.39
N GLY A 79 7.01 4.10 -19.27
CA GLY A 79 6.97 5.56 -19.23
C GLY A 79 5.59 6.15 -19.53
N ILE A 80 4.53 5.32 -19.47
CA ILE A 80 3.16 5.77 -19.67
C ILE A 80 2.70 6.48 -18.39
N ASP A 81 2.22 7.71 -18.54
CA ASP A 81 1.56 8.41 -17.45
C ASP A 81 0.18 7.78 -17.19
N ILE A 82 0.11 6.99 -16.12
CA ILE A 82 -1.10 6.29 -15.68
C ILE A 82 -2.26 7.27 -15.44
N LYS A 83 -1.97 8.52 -15.06
CA LYS A 83 -2.99 9.56 -14.84
C LYS A 83 -3.64 10.05 -16.13
N SER A 84 -3.01 9.83 -17.27
CA SER A 84 -3.54 10.20 -18.59
C SER A 84 -4.49 9.16 -19.18
N ILE A 85 -4.59 7.98 -18.55
CA ILE A 85 -5.44 6.88 -19.01
C ILE A 85 -6.89 7.16 -18.60
N GLN A 86 -7.82 7.14 -19.56
CA GLN A 86 -9.24 7.16 -19.27
C GLN A 86 -9.72 5.78 -18.82
N TRP A 87 -9.89 5.63 -17.50
CA TRP A 87 -10.48 4.44 -16.90
C TRP A 87 -11.98 4.40 -17.15
N ALA A 88 -12.51 3.23 -17.50
CA ALA A 88 -13.96 3.03 -17.53
C ALA A 88 -14.50 3.16 -16.10
N GLN A 89 -15.36 4.16 -15.85
CA GLN A 89 -16.03 4.33 -14.56
C GLN A 89 -16.93 3.11 -14.28
N HIS A 90 -16.72 2.47 -13.14
CA HIS A 90 -17.68 1.57 -12.50
C HIS A 90 -18.23 2.24 -11.24
#